data_AF-A0A2G2VBW9-F1
#
_entry.id   AF-A0A2G2VBW9-F1
#
_cell.length_a   1.000
_cell.length_b   1.000
_cell.length_c   1.000
_cell.angle_alpha   90.00
_cell.angle_beta   90.00
_cell.angle_gamma   90.00
#
_symmetry.space_group_name_H-M   'P 1'
#
loop_
_entity.id
_entity.type
_entity.pdbx_description
1 polymer ?
#
loop_
_entity_poly.entity_id
_entity_poly.type
_entity_poly.pdbx_seq_one_letter_code
_entity_poly.pdbx_strand_id
1 'polypeptide(L)'
;MPYRYELAEFSQPYIDSGLVMVVTERPRLEKAHFIVIKAFKLKLWILLAAMSMSTGAVIWLNEYVSDNPDFSGSFPQLIGSMLWFSVTVLSFSQRESIKSNLSRLVLTTWLCVVVIVTACFTALLSSIMTVPRLEPSVLGVDYLIKTNAAVGCNNKSFIIRYLVNLQFKPENIKEISSFSDYPKAFEKGEISAAFFEAPHAKVFLAKNCKGYTKSGPVYKLGGFGFVFPKGSPLVVDISEAVLKVAQSGEINQLEEQMLISSNCSSPSTEEQGPGLGPELFSGPLLISGVICGIVLLISIARFFRKYWLYISSIIANNAKPALRWASLVLTRCYTRIVRPRSVKDSNTVIEQRPNAQQNVEITEVF
;
A
#
# COMPACT_ATOMS: atom_id res chain seq x y z
N MET A 1 6.89 45.90 -20.62
CA MET A 1 6.97 46.54 -19.30
C MET A 1 7.82 47.81 -19.31
N PRO A 2 9.02 47.89 -19.93
CA PRO A 2 9.87 49.09 -19.87
C PRO A 2 9.18 50.37 -20.38
N TYR A 3 8.38 50.28 -21.44
CA TYR A 3 7.62 51.42 -21.99
C TYR A 3 6.71 52.11 -20.96
N ARG A 4 6.27 51.42 -19.91
CA ARG A 4 5.44 52.04 -18.85
C ARG A 4 6.25 53.06 -18.05
N TYR A 5 7.56 52.83 -17.86
CA TYR A 5 8.47 53.76 -17.21
C TYR A 5 8.77 55.00 -18.06
N GLU A 6 8.54 54.96 -19.37
CA GLU A 6 8.66 56.14 -20.23
C GLU A 6 7.46 57.09 -20.02
N LEU A 7 6.29 56.53 -19.71
CA LEU A 7 5.03 57.27 -19.57
C LEU A 7 4.72 57.73 -18.13
N ALA A 8 5.21 56.99 -17.12
CA ALA A 8 4.90 57.25 -15.72
C ALA A 8 6.08 56.91 -14.81
N GLU A 9 6.04 57.41 -13.58
CA GLU A 9 6.95 57.02 -12.50
C GLU A 9 6.24 56.07 -11.55
N PHE A 10 7.01 55.14 -10.98
CA PHE A 10 6.51 54.12 -10.07
C PHE A 10 7.28 54.22 -8.75
N SER A 11 6.56 54.02 -7.66
CA SER A 11 7.17 53.83 -6.34
C SER A 11 7.89 52.47 -6.23
N GLN A 12 8.66 52.30 -5.16
CA GLN A 12 9.17 50.99 -4.76
C GLN A 12 8.02 49.97 -4.64
N PRO A 13 8.23 48.72 -5.05
CA PRO A 13 7.18 47.73 -5.05
C PRO A 13 6.78 47.35 -3.61
N TYR A 14 5.48 47.36 -3.33
CA TYR A 14 4.94 46.93 -2.02
C TYR A 14 4.65 45.42 -1.97
N ILE A 15 4.49 44.77 -3.13
CA ILE A 15 4.34 43.31 -3.27
C ILE A 15 5.20 42.84 -4.44
N ASP A 16 5.96 41.77 -4.23
CA ASP A 16 6.71 41.11 -5.30
C ASP A 16 5.77 40.50 -6.35
N SER A 17 6.02 40.80 -7.62
CA SER A 17 5.30 40.19 -8.74
C SER A 17 6.12 39.00 -9.23
N GLY A 18 5.54 37.81 -9.05
CA GLY A 18 6.08 36.57 -9.55
C GLY A 18 5.07 35.89 -10.45
N LEU A 19 5.51 35.18 -11.49
CA LEU A 19 4.68 34.23 -12.21
C LEU A 19 4.78 32.87 -11.52
N VAL A 20 3.63 32.35 -11.11
CA VAL A 20 3.48 31.07 -10.41
C VAL A 20 2.66 30.14 -11.27
N MET A 21 3.14 28.91 -11.42
CA MET A 21 2.39 27.84 -12.05
C MET A 21 1.59 27.09 -10.98
N VAL A 22 0.29 26.98 -11.17
CA VAL A 22 -0.64 26.22 -10.35
C VAL A 22 -1.12 25.02 -11.17
N VAL A 23 -1.13 23.85 -10.56
CA VAL A 23 -1.53 22.59 -11.19
C VAL A 23 -2.47 21.83 -10.27
N THR A 24 -3.18 20.86 -10.84
CA THR A 24 -3.95 19.92 -10.03
C THR A 24 -3.03 19.08 -9.14
N GLU A 25 -3.49 18.81 -7.93
CA GLU A 25 -2.85 17.90 -7.00
C GLU A 25 -3.06 16.46 -7.48
N ARG A 26 -2.03 15.62 -7.46
CA ARG A 26 -2.23 14.18 -7.73
C ARG A 26 -3.07 13.57 -6.60
N PRO A 27 -4.03 12.68 -6.91
CA PRO A 27 -4.85 12.06 -5.87
C PRO A 27 -3.96 11.37 -4.83
N ARG A 28 -4.21 11.72 -3.56
CA ARG A 28 -3.54 11.17 -2.37
C ARG A 28 -3.59 9.63 -2.34
N LEU A 29 -4.66 9.05 -2.89
CA LEU A 29 -5.05 7.65 -2.72
C LEU A 29 -4.16 6.64 -3.46
N GLU A 30 -3.77 6.89 -4.72
CA GLU A 30 -3.04 5.87 -5.49
C GLU A 30 -1.66 5.55 -4.91
N LYS A 31 -1.11 6.46 -4.10
CA LYS A 31 0.19 6.30 -3.43
C LYS A 31 0.09 5.91 -1.96
N ALA A 32 -1.12 5.88 -1.36
CA ALA A 32 -1.31 5.62 0.06
C ALA A 32 -1.19 4.13 0.43
N HIS A 33 -1.67 3.22 -0.44
CA HIS A 33 -1.78 1.78 -0.15
C HIS A 33 -0.48 1.07 0.25
N PHE A 34 0.68 1.61 -0.15
CA PHE A 34 2.00 1.04 0.13
C PHE A 34 2.98 2.06 0.72
N ILE A 35 2.49 3.14 1.34
CA ILE A 35 3.39 4.17 1.89
C ILE A 35 4.37 3.58 2.91
N VAL A 36 3.90 2.63 3.72
CA VAL A 36 4.70 1.98 4.78
C VAL A 36 5.88 1.20 4.18
N ILE A 37 5.66 0.48 3.08
CA ILE A 37 6.73 -0.26 2.39
C ILE A 37 7.70 0.70 1.68
N LYS A 38 7.17 1.82 1.17
CA LYS A 38 7.96 2.85 0.46
C LYS A 38 8.91 3.62 1.36
N ALA A 39 8.75 3.57 2.69
CA ALA A 39 9.68 4.19 3.64
C ALA A 39 11.12 3.74 3.42
N PHE A 40 11.33 2.49 2.99
CA PHE A 40 12.63 1.97 2.57
C PHE A 40 12.65 1.59 1.09
N LYS A 41 13.77 1.89 0.43
CA LYS A 41 14.01 1.44 -0.94
C LYS A 41 14.15 -0.08 -0.98
N LEU A 42 13.70 -0.71 -2.06
CA LEU A 42 13.82 -2.17 -2.27
C LEU A 42 15.25 -2.71 -2.01
N LYS A 43 16.28 -1.95 -2.40
CA LYS A 43 17.68 -2.30 -2.15
C LYS A 43 17.99 -2.51 -0.66
N LEU A 44 17.41 -1.69 0.22
CA LEU A 44 17.63 -1.80 1.67
C LEU A 44 16.89 -3.01 2.25
N TRP A 45 15.69 -3.31 1.76
CA TRP A 45 14.95 -4.52 2.13
C TRP A 45 15.72 -5.79 1.77
N ILE A 46 16.27 -5.86 0.56
CA ILE A 46 17.09 -7.00 0.11
C ILE A 46 18.36 -7.11 0.96
N LEU A 47 19.03 -5.99 1.23
CA LEU A 47 20.23 -5.98 2.07
C LEU A 47 19.95 -6.47 3.50
N LEU A 48 18.85 -6.01 4.12
CA LEU A 48 18.45 -6.45 5.45
C LEU A 48 18.12 -7.95 5.49
N ALA A 49 17.41 -8.44 4.47
CA ALA A 49 17.12 -9.87 4.34
C ALA A 49 18.39 -10.72 4.15
N ALA A 50 19.30 -10.27 3.28
CA ALA A 50 20.58 -10.94 3.05
C ALA A 50 21.44 -10.98 4.33
N MET A 51 21.60 -9.84 5.00
CA MET A 51 22.38 -9.76 6.24
C MET A 51 21.76 -10.56 7.38
N SER A 52 20.43 -10.59 7.49
CA SER A 52 19.72 -11.43 8.46
C SER A 52 19.98 -12.91 8.20
N MET A 53 19.86 -13.35 6.94
CA MET A 53 20.11 -14.72 6.54
C MET A 53 21.57 -15.14 6.75
N SER A 54 22.53 -14.27 6.45
CA SER A 54 23.95 -14.50 6.75
C SER A 54 24.21 -14.62 8.25
N THR A 55 23.61 -13.76 9.07
CA THR A 55 23.77 -13.81 10.53
C THR A 55 23.16 -15.09 11.11
N GLY A 56 21.97 -15.47 10.64
CA GLY A 56 21.33 -16.74 10.99
C GLY A 56 22.18 -17.95 10.62
N ALA A 57 22.80 -17.94 9.43
CA ALA A 57 23.71 -19.00 8.99
C ALA A 57 24.98 -19.10 9.86
N VAL A 58 25.56 -17.96 10.28
CA VAL A 58 26.74 -17.92 11.16
C VAL A 58 26.40 -18.48 12.55
N ILE A 59 25.27 -18.04 13.13
CA ILE A 59 24.82 -18.55 14.43
C ILE A 59 24.53 -20.05 14.35
N TRP A 60 23.83 -20.47 13.29
CA TRP A 60 23.54 -21.89 13.07
C TRP A 60 24.82 -22.73 12.95
N LEU A 61 25.79 -22.31 12.14
CA LEU A 61 27.04 -23.03 11.96
C LEU A 61 27.79 -23.17 13.29
N ASN A 62 27.84 -22.11 14.08
CA ASN A 62 28.53 -22.10 15.36
C ASN A 62 27.83 -22.98 16.42
N GLU A 63 26.50 -22.97 16.49
CA GLU A 63 25.74 -23.84 17.39
C GLU A 63 25.74 -25.31 16.92
N TYR A 64 25.78 -25.56 15.62
CA TYR A 64 25.92 -26.90 15.04
C TYR A 64 27.27 -27.52 15.40
N VAL A 65 28.37 -26.76 15.27
CA VAL A 65 29.72 -27.19 15.67
C VAL A 65 29.83 -27.39 17.20
N SER A 66 28.97 -26.72 17.99
CA SER A 66 28.95 -26.82 19.45
C SER A 66 28.02 -27.93 19.98
N ASP A 67 27.56 -28.86 19.13
CA ASP A 67 26.67 -29.99 19.46
C ASP A 67 25.37 -29.58 20.20
N ASN A 68 24.70 -28.51 19.74
CA ASN A 68 23.42 -28.10 20.32
C ASN A 68 22.23 -28.94 19.76
N PRO A 69 21.47 -29.67 20.61
CA PRO A 69 20.37 -30.55 20.16
C PRO A 69 19.22 -29.81 19.46
N ASP A 70 19.04 -28.51 19.74
CA ASP A 70 17.99 -27.69 19.12
C ASP A 70 18.25 -27.45 17.61
N PHE A 71 19.50 -27.63 17.15
CA PHE A 71 19.93 -27.36 15.77
C PHE A 71 20.31 -28.61 14.97
N SER A 72 20.15 -29.81 15.54
CA SER A 72 20.45 -31.09 14.90
C SER A 72 19.18 -31.76 14.33
N GLY A 73 19.11 -31.96 13.02
CA GLY A 73 17.93 -32.53 12.33
C GLY A 73 18.22 -32.98 10.89
N SER A 74 17.16 -33.30 10.13
CA SER A 74 17.27 -33.69 8.71
C SER A 74 17.42 -32.47 7.78
N PHE A 75 18.22 -32.54 6.71
CA PHE A 75 18.58 -31.42 5.80
C PHE A 75 17.43 -30.45 5.42
N PRO A 76 16.22 -30.91 5.03
CA PRO A 76 15.12 -29.99 4.70
C PRO A 76 14.48 -29.31 5.92
N GLN A 77 14.54 -29.95 7.10
CA GLN A 77 14.10 -29.34 8.36
C GLN A 77 15.10 -28.29 8.86
N LEU A 78 16.40 -28.51 8.62
CA LEU A 78 17.45 -27.53 8.94
C LEU A 78 17.27 -26.21 8.20
N ILE A 79 17.06 -26.27 6.89
CA ILE A 79 16.88 -25.05 6.07
C ILE A 79 15.64 -24.28 6.50
N GLY A 80 14.55 -25.00 6.82
CA GLY A 80 13.34 -24.40 7.39
C GLY A 80 13.58 -23.75 8.74
N SER A 81 14.34 -24.40 9.63
CA SER A 81 14.69 -23.86 10.95
C SER A 81 15.62 -22.65 10.86
N MET A 82 16.58 -22.63 9.93
CA MET A 82 17.49 -21.49 9.70
C MET A 82 16.72 -20.25 9.19
N LEU A 83 15.83 -20.45 8.22
CA LEU A 83 14.99 -19.38 7.68
C LEU A 83 14.02 -18.87 8.75
N TRP A 84 13.41 -19.77 9.51
CA TRP A 84 12.51 -19.41 10.60
C TRP A 84 13.23 -18.67 11.74
N PHE A 85 14.42 -19.14 12.14
CA PHE A 85 15.27 -18.48 13.12
C PHE A 85 15.59 -17.04 12.71
N SER A 86 16.01 -16.83 11.46
CA SER A 86 16.28 -15.50 10.90
C SER A 86 15.06 -14.56 10.97
N VAL A 87 13.84 -15.09 10.78
CA VAL A 87 12.58 -14.33 10.90
C VAL A 87 12.26 -14.02 12.38
N THR A 88 12.47 -14.98 13.27
CA THR A 88 12.21 -14.80 14.71
C THR A 88 13.15 -13.78 15.36
N VAL A 89 14.43 -13.76 14.95
CA VAL A 89 15.42 -12.77 15.39
C VAL A 89 15.04 -11.36 14.93
N LEU A 90 14.55 -11.21 13.69
CA LEU A 90 14.06 -9.92 13.18
C LEU A 90 12.80 -9.43 13.92
N SER A 91 11.99 -10.36 14.43
CA SER A 91 10.72 -10.08 15.11
C SER A 91 10.85 -9.95 16.63
N PHE A 92 12.08 -9.90 17.17
CA PHE A 92 12.37 -9.94 18.61
C PHE A 92 11.74 -11.13 19.37
N SER A 93 11.37 -12.19 18.66
CA SER A 93 10.68 -13.36 19.21
C SER A 93 11.67 -14.52 19.35
N GLN A 94 12.72 -14.34 20.14
CA GLN A 94 13.75 -15.36 20.28
C GLN A 94 13.21 -16.56 21.07
N ARG A 95 12.98 -17.68 20.38
CA ARG A 95 12.45 -18.92 20.97
C ARG A 95 13.55 -19.94 21.33
N GLU A 96 14.72 -19.81 20.73
CA GLU A 96 15.80 -20.81 20.82
C GLU A 96 16.91 -20.39 21.79
N SER A 97 17.35 -21.35 22.61
CA SER A 97 18.38 -21.13 23.63
C SER A 97 19.78 -21.27 23.02
N ILE A 98 20.50 -20.15 22.93
CA ILE A 98 21.86 -20.11 22.37
C ILE A 98 22.87 -20.43 23.47
N LYS A 99 23.66 -21.49 23.28
CA LYS A 99 24.62 -21.98 24.27
C LYS A 99 26.01 -21.36 24.10
N SER A 100 26.45 -21.09 22.88
CA SER A 100 27.80 -20.55 22.63
C SER A 100 27.90 -19.06 22.93
N ASN A 101 28.96 -18.65 23.65
CA ASN A 101 29.26 -17.24 23.92
C ASN A 101 29.54 -16.44 22.63
N LEU A 102 30.11 -17.08 21.60
CA LEU A 102 30.37 -16.45 20.31
C LEU A 102 29.07 -16.16 19.54
N SER A 103 28.14 -17.11 19.51
CA SER A 103 26.79 -16.92 18.94
C SER A 103 26.04 -15.78 19.64
N ARG A 104 26.16 -15.68 20.97
CA ARG A 104 25.56 -14.60 21.76
C ARG A 104 26.11 -13.23 21.39
N LEU A 105 27.42 -13.12 21.16
CA LEU A 105 28.05 -11.86 20.73
C LEU A 105 27.55 -11.43 19.34
N VAL A 106 27.52 -12.38 18.39
CA VAL A 106 27.02 -12.15 17.02
C VAL A 106 25.55 -11.73 17.06
N LEU A 107 24.72 -12.45 17.82
CA LEU A 107 23.30 -12.12 17.98
C LEU A 107 23.11 -10.74 18.62
N THR A 108 23.82 -10.43 19.70
CA THR A 108 23.70 -9.15 20.41
C THR A 108 24.05 -7.98 19.48
N THR A 109 25.12 -8.13 18.71
CA THR A 109 25.55 -7.12 17.72
C THR A 109 24.49 -6.93 16.64
N TRP A 110 23.93 -8.01 16.12
CA TRP A 110 22.87 -7.95 15.11
C TRP A 110 21.57 -7.34 15.64
N LEU A 111 21.16 -7.69 16.86
CA LEU A 111 19.99 -7.10 17.52
C LEU A 111 20.14 -5.59 17.68
N CYS A 112 21.34 -5.10 18.01
CA CYS A 112 21.63 -3.67 18.05
C CYS A 112 21.38 -3.00 16.68
N VAL A 113 21.85 -3.62 15.59
CA VAL A 113 21.60 -3.13 14.22
C VAL A 113 20.10 -3.11 13.91
N VAL A 114 19.35 -4.18 14.23
CA VAL A 114 17.90 -4.26 14.00
C VAL A 114 17.13 -3.18 14.77
N VAL A 115 17.53 -2.89 16.02
CA VAL A 115 16.92 -1.81 16.82
C VAL A 115 17.14 -0.45 16.15
N ILE A 116 18.37 -0.15 15.72
CA ILE A 116 18.68 1.12 15.05
C ILE A 116 17.88 1.25 13.74
N VAL A 117 17.82 0.20 12.94
CA VAL A 117 17.06 0.19 11.68
C VAL A 117 15.57 0.40 11.95
N THR A 118 14.99 -0.25 12.95
CA THR A 118 13.59 -0.07 13.35
C THR A 118 13.30 1.35 13.84
N ALA A 119 14.22 1.96 14.58
CA ALA A 119 14.10 3.33 15.03
C ALA A 119 14.13 4.31 13.84
N CYS A 120 15.07 4.14 12.90
CA CYS A 120 15.15 4.95 11.69
C CYS A 120 13.93 4.77 10.78
N PHE A 121 13.42 3.53 10.65
CA PHE A 121 12.18 3.24 9.93
C PHE A 121 11.01 4.04 10.51
N THR A 122 10.86 4.01 11.83
CA THR A 122 9.78 4.72 12.53
C THR A 122 9.91 6.24 12.35
N ALA A 123 11.13 6.79 12.44
CA ALA A 123 11.39 8.21 12.22
C ALA A 123 11.09 8.66 10.79
N LEU A 124 11.51 7.87 9.79
CA LEU A 124 11.23 8.15 8.37
C LEU A 124 9.74 8.03 8.06
N LEU A 125 9.06 7.02 8.61
CA LEU A 125 7.62 6.87 8.47
C LEU A 125 6.88 8.06 9.09
N SER A 126 7.29 8.51 10.28
CA SER A 126 6.75 9.71 10.93
C SER A 126 6.98 10.97 10.08
N SER A 127 8.17 11.15 9.52
CA SER A 127 8.47 12.26 8.60
C SER A 127 7.60 12.24 7.33
N ILE A 128 7.34 11.05 6.78
CA ILE A 128 6.47 10.88 5.61
C ILE A 128 5.02 11.25 5.95
N MET A 129 4.56 10.91 7.16
CA MET A 129 3.19 11.17 7.61
C MET A 129 2.95 12.62 8.05
N THR A 130 4.00 13.34 8.45
CA THR A 130 3.91 14.73 8.94
C THR A 130 3.98 15.77 7.84
N VAL A 131 4.62 15.47 6.70
CA VAL A 131 4.69 16.41 5.57
C VAL A 131 3.42 16.31 4.71
N PRO A 132 2.58 17.36 4.63
CA PRO A 132 1.52 17.42 3.63
C PRO A 132 2.15 17.45 2.24
N ARG A 133 2.22 16.30 1.59
CA ARG A 133 2.73 16.15 0.22
C ARG A 133 1.61 16.53 -0.76
N LEU A 134 1.45 17.82 -1.03
CA LEU A 134 0.78 18.28 -2.24
C LEU A 134 1.71 17.96 -3.42
N GLU A 135 1.66 16.74 -3.95
CA GLU A 135 2.51 16.37 -5.08
C GLU A 135 1.89 16.94 -6.37
N PRO A 136 2.56 17.89 -7.04
CA PRO A 136 2.00 18.53 -8.22
C PRO A 136 1.85 17.51 -9.36
N SER A 137 0.75 17.58 -10.11
CA SER A 137 0.55 16.74 -11.30
C SER A 137 1.70 16.89 -12.30
N VAL A 138 2.15 18.13 -12.50
CA VAL A 138 3.25 18.50 -13.39
C VAL A 138 4.37 19.17 -12.59
N LEU A 139 5.59 18.67 -12.70
CA LEU A 139 6.73 19.12 -11.88
C LEU A 139 7.39 20.43 -12.36
N GLY A 140 7.22 20.79 -13.64
CA GLY A 140 7.91 21.94 -14.19
C GLY A 140 7.47 22.32 -15.60
N VAL A 141 7.88 23.52 -16.00
CA VAL A 141 7.53 24.15 -17.28
C VAL A 141 8.09 23.35 -18.47
N ASP A 142 9.30 22.79 -18.34
CA ASP A 142 9.95 22.00 -19.40
C ASP A 142 9.11 20.79 -19.83
N TYR A 143 8.40 20.17 -18.88
CA TYR A 143 7.50 19.05 -19.16
C TYR A 143 6.31 19.49 -20.02
N LEU A 144 5.70 20.64 -19.70
CA LEU A 144 4.57 21.20 -20.47
C LEU A 144 4.98 21.55 -21.89
N ILE A 145 6.18 22.13 -22.07
CA ILE A 145 6.71 22.47 -23.40
C ILE A 145 6.95 21.19 -24.21
N LYS A 146 7.63 20.18 -23.64
CA LYS A 146 7.92 18.91 -24.34
C LYS A 146 6.66 18.13 -24.70
N THR A 147 5.64 18.16 -23.86
CA THR A 147 4.36 17.45 -24.08
C THR A 147 3.37 18.25 -24.90
N ASN A 148 3.71 19.49 -25.29
CA ASN A 148 2.81 20.40 -26.00
C ASN A 148 1.45 20.58 -25.28
N ALA A 149 1.49 20.64 -23.94
CA ALA A 149 0.29 20.70 -23.10
C ALA A 149 -0.36 22.09 -23.14
N ALA A 150 -1.69 22.12 -23.04
CA ALA A 150 -2.46 23.36 -22.95
C ALA A 150 -2.32 24.00 -21.55
N VAL A 151 -2.17 25.32 -21.51
CA VAL A 151 -1.94 26.10 -20.28
C VAL A 151 -2.90 27.27 -20.21
N GLY A 152 -3.46 27.54 -19.02
CA GLY A 152 -4.40 28.63 -18.78
C GLY A 152 -3.72 29.89 -18.27
N CYS A 153 -4.17 31.06 -18.70
CA CYS A 153 -3.80 32.34 -18.08
C CYS A 153 -4.94 33.37 -18.21
N ASN A 154 -4.88 34.43 -17.41
CA ASN A 154 -5.88 35.49 -17.44
C ASN A 154 -5.92 36.17 -18.81
N ASN A 155 -7.14 36.45 -19.29
CA ASN A 155 -7.40 37.15 -20.54
C ASN A 155 -6.66 38.51 -20.59
N LYS A 156 -6.08 38.87 -21.75
CA LYS A 156 -5.32 40.12 -21.98
C LYS A 156 -4.15 40.37 -21.01
N SER A 157 -3.59 39.32 -20.40
CA SER A 157 -2.47 39.46 -19.49
C SER A 157 -1.13 39.52 -20.22
N PHE A 158 -0.15 40.23 -19.64
CA PHE A 158 1.24 40.18 -20.09
C PHE A 158 1.83 38.76 -20.03
N ILE A 159 1.22 37.88 -19.22
CA ILE A 159 1.58 36.47 -19.07
C ILE A 159 1.60 35.77 -20.43
N ILE A 160 0.67 36.06 -21.34
CA ILE A 160 0.61 35.45 -22.68
C ILE A 160 1.92 35.67 -23.42
N ARG A 161 2.39 36.93 -23.48
CA ARG A 161 3.64 37.29 -24.15
C ARG A 161 4.85 36.64 -23.47
N TYR A 162 4.82 36.53 -22.14
CA TYR A 162 5.89 35.87 -21.39
C TYR A 162 5.93 34.36 -21.65
N LEU A 163 4.78 33.68 -21.71
CA LEU A 163 4.69 32.26 -22.03
C LEU A 163 5.18 31.97 -23.46
N VAL A 164 4.85 32.83 -24.43
CA VAL A 164 5.39 32.72 -25.80
C VAL A 164 6.92 32.84 -25.80
N ASN A 165 7.49 33.77 -25.00
CA ASN A 165 8.94 33.89 -24.84
C ASN A 165 9.58 32.65 -24.17
N LEU A 166 8.82 31.95 -23.31
CA LEU A 166 9.20 30.66 -22.74
C LEU A 166 8.98 29.48 -23.71
N GLN A 167 8.74 29.73 -25.00
CA GLN A 167 8.57 28.74 -26.06
C GLN A 167 7.26 27.94 -26.01
N PHE A 168 6.24 28.44 -25.30
CA PHE A 168 4.89 27.90 -25.46
C PHE A 168 4.30 28.29 -26.80
N LYS A 169 3.63 27.35 -27.46
CA LYS A 169 2.88 27.63 -28.68
C LYS A 169 1.64 28.45 -28.36
N PRO A 170 1.35 29.53 -29.12
CA PRO A 170 0.18 30.39 -28.87
C PRO A 170 -1.16 29.61 -28.84
N GLU A 171 -1.30 28.59 -29.68
CA GLU A 171 -2.49 27.72 -29.77
C GLU A 171 -2.83 26.95 -28.48
N ASN A 172 -1.80 26.68 -27.66
CA ASN A 172 -1.91 25.97 -26.40
C ASN A 172 -2.14 26.90 -25.20
N ILE A 173 -2.02 28.21 -25.38
CA ILE A 173 -2.29 29.19 -24.33
C ILE A 173 -3.79 29.50 -24.38
N LYS A 174 -4.52 29.05 -23.35
CA LYS A 174 -5.96 29.28 -23.19
C LYS A 174 -6.18 30.50 -22.31
N GLU A 175 -6.87 31.48 -22.86
CA GLU A 175 -7.28 32.67 -22.12
C GLU A 175 -8.54 32.38 -21.32
N ILE A 176 -8.44 32.52 -20.00
CA ILE A 176 -9.55 32.32 -19.07
C ILE A 176 -9.96 33.69 -18.52
N SER A 177 -11.24 34.02 -18.64
CA SER A 177 -11.77 35.34 -18.31
C SER A 177 -12.02 35.53 -16.81
N SER A 178 -12.48 34.49 -16.12
CA SER A 178 -12.85 34.55 -14.70
C SER A 178 -12.05 33.56 -13.85
N PHE A 179 -11.71 33.97 -12.63
CA PHE A 179 -11.11 33.08 -11.62
C PHE A 179 -11.98 31.84 -11.32
N SER A 180 -13.31 31.97 -11.44
CA SER A 180 -14.27 30.87 -11.21
C SER A 180 -14.25 29.78 -12.29
N ASP A 181 -13.66 30.06 -13.44
CA ASP A 181 -13.70 29.15 -14.59
C ASP A 181 -12.47 28.24 -14.66
N TYR A 182 -11.41 28.56 -13.93
CA TYR A 182 -10.21 27.73 -13.83
C TYR A 182 -10.50 26.31 -13.34
N PRO A 183 -11.28 26.08 -12.26
CA PRO A 183 -11.59 24.72 -11.82
C PRO A 183 -12.27 23.89 -12.93
N LYS A 184 -13.24 24.48 -13.63
CA LYS A 184 -13.94 23.81 -14.75
C LYS A 184 -12.99 23.50 -15.91
N ALA A 185 -12.05 24.38 -16.21
CA ALA A 185 -11.05 24.17 -17.25
C ALA A 185 -10.08 23.03 -16.90
N PHE A 186 -9.69 22.91 -15.63
CA PHE A 186 -8.91 21.78 -15.13
C PHE A 186 -9.69 20.46 -15.17
N GLU A 187 -10.95 20.45 -14.72
CA GLU A 187 -11.81 19.26 -14.70
C GLU A 187 -12.08 18.70 -16.10
N LYS A 188 -12.30 19.58 -17.09
CA LYS A 188 -12.49 19.18 -18.48
C LYS A 188 -11.22 18.77 -19.20
N GLY A 189 -10.04 18.94 -18.57
CA GLY A 189 -8.75 18.71 -19.20
C GLY A 189 -8.42 19.72 -20.31
N GLU A 190 -9.10 20.87 -20.36
CA GLU A 190 -8.82 21.95 -21.32
C GLU A 190 -7.46 22.59 -21.04
N ILE A 191 -7.01 22.57 -19.78
CA ILE A 191 -5.70 23.03 -19.33
C ILE A 191 -5.03 21.99 -18.42
N SER A 192 -3.72 21.84 -18.55
CA SER A 192 -2.90 21.01 -17.66
C SER A 192 -2.24 21.81 -16.53
N ALA A 193 -2.07 23.12 -16.73
CA ALA A 193 -1.50 24.04 -15.76
C ALA A 193 -2.09 25.44 -15.95
N ALA A 194 -2.16 26.22 -14.87
CA ALA A 194 -2.56 27.62 -14.90
C ALA A 194 -1.40 28.51 -14.44
N PHE A 195 -1.17 29.61 -15.14
CA PHE A 195 -0.17 30.60 -14.77
C PHE A 195 -0.84 31.85 -14.20
N PHE A 196 -0.47 32.16 -12.96
CA PHE A 196 -0.99 33.29 -12.20
C PHE A 196 0.13 34.19 -11.73
N GLU A 197 -0.17 35.48 -11.56
CA GLU A 197 0.66 36.33 -10.72
C GLU A 197 0.63 35.83 -9.27
N ALA A 198 1.74 35.95 -8.54
CA ALA A 198 1.93 35.39 -7.21
C ALA A 198 0.80 35.73 -6.21
N PRO A 199 0.34 36.99 -6.07
CA PRO A 199 -0.79 37.29 -5.18
C PRO A 199 -2.10 36.62 -5.65
N HIS A 200 -2.36 36.60 -6.96
CA HIS A 200 -3.52 35.93 -7.53
C HIS A 200 -3.49 34.41 -7.28
N ALA A 201 -2.31 33.79 -7.38
CA ALA A 201 -2.11 32.38 -7.06
C ALA A 201 -2.40 32.09 -5.58
N LYS A 202 -1.96 32.96 -4.66
CA LYS A 202 -2.24 32.83 -3.22
C LYS A 202 -3.74 32.87 -2.94
N VAL A 203 -4.46 33.83 -3.52
CA VAL A 203 -5.93 33.93 -3.39
C VAL A 203 -6.64 32.72 -4.01
N PHE A 204 -6.21 32.26 -5.19
CA PHE A 204 -6.81 31.09 -5.84
C PHE A 204 -6.70 29.83 -4.99
N LEU A 205 -5.53 29.59 -4.39
CA LEU A 205 -5.29 28.43 -3.52
C LEU A 205 -5.99 28.55 -2.18
N ALA A 206 -6.12 29.77 -1.63
CA ALA A 206 -6.90 30.02 -0.41
C ALA A 206 -8.39 29.72 -0.64
N LYS A 207 -8.94 30.13 -1.80
CA LYS A 207 -10.34 29.84 -2.18
C LYS A 207 -10.58 28.37 -2.52
N ASN A 208 -9.59 27.70 -3.12
CA ASN A 208 -9.67 26.30 -3.53
C ASN A 208 -8.70 25.46 -2.69
N CYS A 209 -9.08 25.19 -1.43
CA CYS A 209 -8.21 24.58 -0.43
C CYS A 209 -7.77 23.13 -0.74
N LYS A 210 -8.45 22.44 -1.67
CA LYS A 210 -8.20 21.04 -2.03
C LYS A 210 -8.04 20.90 -3.54
N GLY A 211 -7.16 20.00 -3.97
CA GLY A 211 -7.03 19.61 -5.38
C GLY A 211 -6.10 20.47 -6.24
N TYR A 212 -5.47 21.51 -5.69
CA TYR A 212 -4.55 22.38 -6.42
C TYR A 212 -3.30 22.70 -5.60
N THR A 213 -2.17 22.87 -6.28
CA THR A 213 -0.90 23.23 -5.65
C THR A 213 0.00 24.03 -6.58
N LYS A 214 0.97 24.76 -6.00
CA LYS A 214 2.02 25.46 -6.76
C LYS A 214 3.05 24.45 -7.24
N SER A 215 3.59 24.68 -8.43
CA SER A 215 4.64 23.84 -9.00
C SER A 215 5.69 24.67 -9.75
N GLY A 216 6.92 24.15 -9.83
CA GLY A 216 8.04 24.81 -10.48
C GLY A 216 8.56 26.06 -9.76
N PRO A 217 9.55 26.75 -10.36
CA PRO A 217 10.09 27.99 -9.81
C PRO A 217 9.11 29.15 -9.98
N VAL A 218 9.17 30.12 -9.06
CA VAL A 218 8.49 31.42 -9.22
C VAL A 218 9.37 32.32 -10.08
N TYR A 219 8.88 32.71 -11.26
CA TYR A 219 9.61 33.64 -12.13
C TYR A 219 9.39 35.07 -11.61
N LYS A 220 10.45 35.72 -11.14
CA LYS A 220 10.36 37.12 -10.66
C LYS A 220 10.24 38.06 -11.86
N LEU A 221 9.13 38.78 -11.95
CA LEU A 221 8.82 39.68 -13.08
C LEU A 221 8.70 41.15 -12.66
N GLY A 222 9.11 41.47 -11.44
CA GLY A 222 9.14 42.83 -10.89
C GLY A 222 8.32 42.91 -9.59
N GLY A 223 7.55 43.98 -9.44
CA GLY A 223 6.64 44.17 -8.31
C GLY A 223 5.47 45.08 -8.62
N PHE A 224 4.47 45.06 -7.75
CA PHE A 224 3.35 46.00 -7.76
C PHE A 224 3.79 47.27 -7.04
N GLY A 225 3.71 48.40 -7.73
CA GLY A 225 4.02 49.71 -7.18
C GLY A 225 2.92 50.72 -7.53
N PHE A 226 2.79 51.75 -6.71
CA PHE A 226 1.93 52.90 -7.00
C PHE A 226 2.49 53.69 -8.17
N VAL A 227 1.58 54.23 -9.00
CA VAL A 227 1.92 54.98 -10.22
C VAL A 227 1.68 56.48 -10.00
N PHE A 228 2.61 57.29 -10.50
CA PHE A 228 2.57 58.74 -10.43
C PHE A 228 2.89 59.36 -11.79
N PRO A 229 2.42 60.60 -12.05
CA PRO A 229 2.90 61.38 -13.17
C PRO A 229 4.42 61.56 -13.11
N LYS A 230 5.06 61.67 -14.28
CA LYS A 230 6.50 61.92 -14.38
C LYS A 230 6.92 63.18 -13.61
N GLY A 231 8.00 63.09 -12.83
CA GLY A 231 8.52 64.18 -12.02
C GLY A 231 7.71 64.49 -10.77
N SER A 232 6.82 63.60 -10.33
CA SER A 232 6.04 63.82 -9.12
C SER A 232 6.93 63.70 -7.87
N PRO A 233 6.93 64.68 -6.96
CA PRO A 233 7.73 64.61 -5.73
C PRO A 233 7.26 63.48 -4.80
N LEU A 234 5.99 63.06 -4.92
CA LEU A 234 5.38 62.02 -4.09
C LEU A 234 6.01 60.63 -4.28
N VAL A 235 6.70 60.39 -5.39
CA VAL A 235 7.32 59.09 -5.67
C VAL A 235 8.33 58.73 -4.59
N VAL A 236 9.12 59.70 -4.15
CA VAL A 236 10.16 59.51 -3.12
C VAL A 236 9.49 59.25 -1.76
N ASP A 237 8.56 60.12 -1.36
CA ASP A 237 7.87 60.03 -0.07
C ASP A 237 7.11 58.71 0.08
N ILE A 238 6.39 58.29 -0.96
CA ILE A 238 5.62 57.04 -0.97
C ILE A 238 6.54 55.83 -1.02
N SER A 239 7.64 55.90 -1.77
CA SER A 239 8.63 54.81 -1.78
C SER A 239 9.26 54.60 -0.41
N GLU A 240 9.60 55.68 0.29
CA GLU A 240 10.12 55.61 1.66
C GLU A 240 9.07 55.03 2.61
N ALA A 241 7.82 55.46 2.51
CA ALA A 241 6.72 54.92 3.31
C ALA A 241 6.51 53.41 3.07
N VAL A 242 6.50 52.97 1.80
CA VAL A 242 6.38 51.55 1.44
C VAL A 242 7.52 50.74 2.06
N LEU A 243 8.76 51.23 2.00
CA LEU A 243 9.90 50.55 2.61
C LEU A 243 9.78 50.45 4.13
N LYS A 244 9.29 51.51 4.81
CA LYS A 244 9.05 51.48 6.27
C LYS A 244 8.02 50.42 6.66
N VAL A 245 6.90 50.34 5.93
CA VAL A 245 5.83 49.36 6.18
C VAL A 245 6.26 47.93 5.80
N ALA A 246 7.11 47.78 4.77
CA ALA A 246 7.70 46.48 4.42
C ALA A 246 8.66 45.99 5.51
N GLN A 247 9.49 46.88 6.08
CA GLN A 247 10.44 46.56 7.15
C GLN A 247 9.76 46.26 8.49
N SER A 248 8.63 46.90 8.78
CA SER A 248 7.86 46.63 10.01
C SER A 248 7.17 45.25 10.00
N GLY A 249 7.04 44.62 8.82
CA GLY A 249 6.33 43.35 8.64
C GLY A 249 4.81 43.49 8.55
N GLU A 250 4.27 44.71 8.59
CA GLU A 250 2.84 44.99 8.53
C GLU A 250 2.20 44.54 7.20
N ILE A 251 2.94 44.61 6.09
CA ILE A 251 2.48 44.07 4.79
C ILE A 251 2.16 42.57 4.88
N ASN A 252 3.00 41.80 5.58
CA ASN A 252 2.79 40.35 5.72
C ASN A 252 1.56 40.06 6.59
N GLN A 253 1.33 40.86 7.64
CA GLN A 253 0.15 40.74 8.51
C GLN A 253 -1.14 41.05 7.73
N LEU A 254 -1.14 42.11 6.93
CA LEU A 254 -2.27 42.47 6.05
C LEU A 254 -2.53 41.39 5.02
N GLU A 255 -1.48 40.82 4.42
CA GLU A 255 -1.62 39.71 3.48
C GLU A 255 -2.26 38.49 4.14
N GLU A 256 -1.78 38.09 5.32
CA GLU A 256 -2.33 36.95 6.05
C GLU A 256 -3.80 37.17 6.44
N GLN A 257 -4.15 38.34 6.96
CA GLN A 257 -5.53 38.70 7.30
C GLN A 257 -6.46 38.66 6.08
N MET A 258 -6.00 39.19 4.94
CA MET A 258 -6.78 39.17 3.69
C MET A 258 -6.95 37.75 3.16
N LEU A 259 -5.93 36.89 3.25
CA LEU A 259 -6.01 35.50 2.82
C LEU A 259 -6.92 34.65 3.72
N ILE A 260 -6.94 34.89 5.04
CA ILE A 260 -7.84 34.20 5.98
C ILE A 260 -9.31 34.41 5.58
N SER A 261 -9.68 35.61 5.14
CA SER A 261 -11.06 35.89 4.68
C SER A 261 -11.48 35.06 3.45
N SER A 262 -10.50 34.59 2.68
CA SER A 262 -10.70 33.78 1.47
C SER A 262 -10.57 32.29 1.72
N ASN A 263 -10.20 31.87 2.93
CA ASN A 263 -10.09 30.46 3.27
C ASN A 263 -11.47 29.79 3.20
N CYS A 264 -11.46 28.51 2.84
CA CYS A 264 -12.62 27.66 3.01
C CYS A 264 -12.97 27.63 4.51
N SER A 265 -13.99 28.36 4.93
CA SER A 265 -14.69 28.09 6.19
C SER A 265 -15.13 26.64 6.09
N SER A 266 -14.51 25.76 6.87
CA SER A 266 -14.84 24.33 6.87
C SER A 266 -16.35 24.18 7.01
N PRO A 267 -17.09 23.73 5.98
CA PRO A 267 -18.37 23.12 6.25
C PRO A 267 -18.03 21.91 7.10
N SER A 268 -18.77 21.71 8.18
CA SER A 268 -18.74 20.54 9.06
C SER A 268 -19.11 19.27 8.29
N THR A 269 -18.30 18.88 7.31
CA THR A 269 -18.34 17.59 6.66
C THR A 269 -17.31 16.74 7.38
N GLU A 270 -17.79 16.00 8.38
CA GLU A 270 -17.15 14.80 8.93
C GLU A 270 -15.66 14.71 8.62
N GLU A 271 -14.87 15.61 9.21
CA GLU A 271 -13.45 15.41 9.23
C GLU A 271 -13.27 14.20 10.14
N GLN A 272 -13.03 13.06 9.51
CA GLN A 272 -12.17 12.03 10.07
C GLN A 272 -11.09 12.79 10.83
N GLY A 273 -11.17 12.73 12.17
CA GLY A 273 -10.17 13.33 13.02
C GLY A 273 -8.79 12.81 12.65
N PRO A 274 -7.71 13.31 13.28
CA PRO A 274 -6.36 12.81 13.06
C PRO A 274 -6.29 11.32 13.45
N GLY A 275 -6.65 10.46 12.51
CA GLY A 275 -6.89 9.04 12.66
C GLY A 275 -6.36 8.37 11.41
N LEU A 276 -5.56 7.33 11.62
CA LEU A 276 -4.95 6.59 10.52
C LEU A 276 -6.05 5.80 9.80
N GLY A 277 -6.42 6.22 8.59
CA GLY A 277 -7.32 5.46 7.73
C GLY A 277 -6.73 4.10 7.32
N PRO A 278 -7.56 3.10 6.99
CA PRO A 278 -7.11 1.78 6.57
C PRO A 278 -6.34 1.80 5.25
N GLU A 279 -6.46 2.89 4.48
CA GLU A 279 -5.79 3.09 3.20
C GLU A 279 -4.28 2.89 3.30
N LEU A 280 -3.64 3.32 4.40
CA LEU A 280 -2.17 3.22 4.57
C LEU A 280 -1.66 1.78 4.68
N PHE A 281 -2.46 0.93 5.30
CA PHE A 281 -2.12 -0.47 5.61
C PHE A 281 -2.80 -1.45 4.67
N SER A 282 -3.65 -0.97 3.78
CA SER A 282 -4.46 -1.77 2.86
C SER A 282 -3.60 -2.71 2.00
N GLY A 283 -2.46 -2.26 1.46
CA GLY A 283 -1.57 -3.12 0.67
C GLY A 283 -1.05 -4.33 1.45
N PRO A 284 -0.31 -4.14 2.55
CA PRO A 284 0.16 -5.24 3.41
C PRO A 284 -0.97 -6.15 3.93
N LEU A 285 -2.11 -5.57 4.35
CA LEU A 285 -3.27 -6.33 4.84
C LEU A 285 -3.89 -7.22 3.78
N LEU A 286 -4.00 -6.74 2.53
CA LEU A 286 -4.48 -7.53 1.41
C LEU A 286 -3.55 -8.71 1.11
N ILE A 287 -2.24 -8.49 1.10
CA ILE A 287 -1.25 -9.56 0.88
C ILE A 287 -1.39 -10.64 1.97
N SER A 288 -1.47 -10.23 3.24
CA SER A 288 -1.68 -11.15 4.35
C SER A 288 -3.00 -11.92 4.22
N GLY A 289 -4.09 -11.22 3.88
CA GLY A 289 -5.41 -11.83 3.69
C GLY A 289 -5.43 -12.87 2.56
N VAL A 290 -4.78 -12.58 1.43
CA VAL A 290 -4.66 -13.53 0.31
C VAL A 290 -3.87 -14.76 0.72
N ILE A 291 -2.73 -14.60 1.41
CA ILE A 291 -1.92 -15.74 1.90
C ILE A 291 -2.74 -16.60 2.87
N CYS A 292 -3.41 -15.99 3.84
CA CYS A 292 -4.30 -16.70 4.77
C CYS A 292 -5.41 -17.45 4.03
N GLY A 293 -6.06 -16.81 3.05
CA GLY A 293 -7.11 -17.43 2.23
C GLY A 293 -6.60 -18.64 1.45
N ILE A 294 -5.43 -18.55 0.82
CA ILE A 294 -4.80 -19.67 0.09
C ILE A 294 -4.49 -20.83 1.04
N VAL A 295 -3.88 -20.55 2.20
CA VAL A 295 -3.56 -21.60 3.19
C VAL A 295 -4.82 -22.26 3.73
N LEU A 296 -5.88 -21.49 3.99
CA LEU A 296 -7.17 -22.02 4.41
C LEU A 296 -7.79 -22.92 3.32
N LEU A 297 -7.79 -22.48 2.06
CA LEU A 297 -8.30 -23.27 0.94
C LEU A 297 -7.54 -24.59 0.77
N ILE A 298 -6.21 -24.57 0.85
CA ILE A 298 -5.39 -25.79 0.80
C ILE A 298 -5.70 -26.71 1.98
N SER A 299 -5.86 -26.15 3.17
CA SER A 299 -6.16 -26.93 4.39
C SER A 299 -7.54 -27.58 4.32
N ILE A 300 -8.54 -26.85 3.82
CA ILE A 300 -9.90 -27.34 3.56
C ILE A 300 -9.87 -28.45 2.50
N ALA A 301 -9.15 -28.25 1.39
CA ALA A 301 -9.01 -29.27 0.34
C ALA A 301 -8.34 -30.55 0.86
N ARG A 302 -7.31 -30.43 1.71
CA ARG A 302 -6.66 -31.57 2.38
C ARG A 302 -7.62 -32.28 3.34
N PHE A 303 -8.40 -31.50 4.10
CA PHE A 303 -9.39 -32.04 5.02
C PHE A 303 -10.47 -32.84 4.28
N PHE A 304 -11.05 -32.27 3.22
CA PHE A 304 -12.02 -32.97 2.38
C PHE A 304 -11.41 -34.19 1.69
N ARG A 305 -10.17 -34.13 1.19
CA ARG A 305 -9.50 -35.30 0.62
C ARG A 305 -9.31 -36.41 1.65
N LYS A 306 -8.89 -36.08 2.88
CA LYS A 306 -8.73 -37.06 3.96
C LYS A 306 -10.09 -37.66 4.38
N TYR A 307 -11.11 -36.82 4.49
CA TYR A 307 -12.47 -37.25 4.82
C TYR A 307 -13.10 -38.11 3.71
N TRP A 308 -12.88 -37.77 2.45
CA TRP A 308 -13.30 -38.56 1.30
C TRP A 308 -12.61 -39.93 1.26
N LEU A 309 -11.28 -39.98 1.49
CA LEU A 309 -10.55 -41.24 1.60
C LEU A 309 -11.02 -42.10 2.78
N TYR A 310 -11.39 -41.46 3.91
CA TYR A 310 -11.97 -42.14 5.05
C TYR A 310 -13.36 -42.72 4.72
N ILE A 311 -14.26 -41.94 4.13
CA ILE A 311 -15.59 -42.42 3.70
C ILE A 311 -15.47 -43.51 2.63
N SER A 312 -14.58 -43.35 1.63
CA SER A 312 -14.38 -44.38 0.60
C SER A 312 -13.89 -45.69 1.22
N SER A 313 -13.07 -45.62 2.28
CA SER A 313 -12.64 -46.82 3.01
C SER A 313 -13.79 -47.49 3.78
N ILE A 314 -14.71 -46.73 4.37
CA ILE A 314 -15.92 -47.25 5.04
C ILE A 314 -16.87 -47.88 4.02
N ILE A 315 -17.14 -47.19 2.90
CA ILE A 315 -17.99 -47.71 1.83
C ILE A 315 -17.39 -48.98 1.23
N ALA A 316 -16.08 -49.01 0.95
CA ALA A 316 -15.40 -50.20 0.47
C ALA A 316 -15.45 -51.35 1.49
N ASN A 317 -15.37 -51.08 2.79
CA ASN A 317 -15.47 -52.10 3.84
C ASN A 317 -16.89 -52.62 4.04
N ASN A 318 -17.92 -51.80 3.82
CA ASN A 318 -19.34 -52.22 3.87
C ASN A 318 -19.81 -52.90 2.56
N ALA A 319 -19.17 -52.61 1.42
CA ALA A 319 -19.43 -53.28 0.15
C ALA A 319 -18.88 -54.72 0.11
N LYS A 320 -17.78 -55.01 0.82
CA LYS A 320 -17.18 -56.36 0.92
C LYS A 320 -18.11 -57.42 1.51
N PRO A 321 -18.81 -57.21 2.65
CA PRO A 321 -19.78 -58.16 3.13
C PRO A 321 -20.97 -58.29 2.19
N ALA A 322 -21.51 -57.20 1.62
CA ALA A 322 -22.63 -57.25 0.68
C ALA A 322 -22.30 -58.09 -0.58
N LEU A 323 -21.08 -57.97 -1.12
CA LEU A 323 -20.63 -58.79 -2.24
C LEU A 323 -20.45 -60.28 -1.85
N ARG A 324 -19.96 -60.55 -0.63
CA ARG A 324 -19.87 -61.92 -0.07
C ARG A 324 -21.25 -62.55 0.14
N TRP A 325 -22.24 -61.79 0.59
CA TRP A 325 -23.63 -62.25 0.73
C TRP A 325 -24.25 -62.50 -0.65
N ALA A 326 -24.03 -61.60 -1.61
CA ALA A 326 -24.51 -61.77 -2.98
C ALA A 326 -23.88 -63.00 -3.66
N SER A 327 -22.57 -63.24 -3.48
CA SER A 327 -21.92 -64.44 -4.01
C SER A 327 -22.48 -65.71 -3.37
N LEU A 328 -22.68 -65.73 -2.04
CA LEU A 328 -23.27 -66.87 -1.34
C LEU A 328 -24.71 -67.16 -1.80
N VAL A 329 -25.53 -66.13 -2.02
CA VAL A 329 -26.90 -66.27 -2.53
C VAL A 329 -26.90 -66.76 -3.98
N LEU A 330 -26.02 -66.25 -4.83
CA LEU A 330 -25.88 -66.69 -6.22
C LEU A 330 -25.38 -68.15 -6.31
N THR A 331 -24.45 -68.58 -5.45
CA THR A 331 -24.03 -70.00 -5.37
C THR A 331 -25.17 -70.90 -4.87
N ARG A 332 -25.99 -70.43 -3.91
CA ARG A 332 -27.20 -71.13 -3.45
C ARG A 332 -28.29 -71.23 -4.52
N CYS A 333 -28.45 -70.21 -5.36
CA CYS A 333 -29.38 -70.23 -6.49
C CYS A 333 -28.90 -71.14 -7.63
N TYR A 334 -27.60 -71.11 -7.95
CA TYR A 334 -27.01 -71.95 -8.99
C TYR A 334 -27.11 -73.45 -8.65
N THR A 335 -26.82 -73.82 -7.40
CA THR A 335 -26.93 -75.21 -6.92
C THR A 335 -28.38 -75.72 -6.84
N ARG A 336 -29.38 -74.84 -6.83
CA ARG A 336 -30.81 -75.21 -6.81
C ARG A 336 -31.39 -75.43 -8.22
N ILE A 337 -30.78 -74.83 -9.25
CA ILE A 337 -31.23 -74.94 -10.65
C ILE A 337 -30.60 -76.15 -11.35
N VAL A 338 -29.41 -76.60 -10.92
CA VAL A 338 -28.71 -77.76 -11.51
C VAL A 338 -28.85 -79.00 -10.62
N ARG A 339 -30.06 -79.59 -10.54
CA ARG A 339 -30.18 -81.01 -10.16
C ARG A 339 -31.40 -81.64 -10.86
N PRO A 340 -31.20 -82.48 -11.89
CA PRO A 340 -32.28 -83.24 -12.52
C PRO A 340 -32.65 -84.49 -11.69
N ARG A 341 -33.88 -84.96 -11.92
CA ARG A 341 -34.56 -86.08 -11.25
C ARG A 341 -34.56 -87.30 -12.19
N SER A 342 -33.88 -88.40 -11.84
CA SER A 342 -34.15 -89.80 -12.29
C SER A 342 -33.17 -90.78 -11.61
N VAL A 343 -33.60 -91.64 -10.67
CA VAL A 343 -34.04 -93.06 -10.78
C VAL A 343 -32.91 -94.12 -10.76
N LYS A 344 -33.10 -95.09 -9.83
CA LYS A 344 -32.64 -96.49 -9.72
C LYS A 344 -31.37 -96.89 -8.94
N ASP A 345 -31.67 -97.62 -7.86
CA ASP A 345 -31.23 -98.97 -7.49
C ASP A 345 -29.86 -99.24 -6.82
N SER A 346 -30.01 -99.94 -5.69
CA SER A 346 -29.21 -101.06 -5.17
C SER A 346 -28.05 -100.78 -4.21
N ASN A 347 -28.37 -101.12 -2.95
CA ASN A 347 -27.65 -102.04 -2.07
C ASN A 347 -26.43 -101.57 -1.25
N THR A 348 -26.64 -101.71 0.07
CA THR A 348 -25.73 -102.31 1.08
C THR A 348 -24.49 -101.50 1.47
N VAL A 349 -24.04 -101.36 2.74
CA VAL A 349 -24.33 -102.05 4.01
C VAL A 349 -23.51 -101.31 5.10
N ILE A 350 -24.11 -101.14 6.30
CA ILE A 350 -23.52 -101.17 7.68
C ILE A 350 -22.35 -100.18 7.96
N GLU A 351 -22.42 -99.28 8.96
CA GLU A 351 -22.25 -99.61 10.39
C GLU A 351 -22.73 -98.50 11.35
N GLN A 352 -22.84 -98.87 12.63
CA GLN A 352 -23.77 -98.43 13.67
C GLN A 352 -23.49 -97.09 14.38
N ARG A 353 -24.61 -96.41 14.73
CA ARG A 353 -25.06 -95.82 16.02
C ARG A 353 -24.23 -96.13 17.31
N PRO A 354 -24.50 -95.48 18.49
CA PRO A 354 -25.65 -94.60 18.82
C PRO A 354 -25.40 -93.36 19.72
N ASN A 355 -26.45 -92.52 19.74
CA ASN A 355 -27.10 -91.80 20.86
C ASN A 355 -26.27 -90.96 21.85
N ALA A 356 -26.68 -89.70 22.03
CA ALA A 356 -27.53 -89.32 23.16
C ALA A 356 -28.18 -87.94 22.95
N GLN A 357 -29.44 -87.88 23.33
CA GLN A 357 -30.36 -86.76 23.36
C GLN A 357 -30.16 -85.91 24.64
N GLN A 358 -30.96 -84.85 24.70
CA GLN A 358 -31.47 -84.12 25.87
C GLN A 358 -30.62 -82.90 26.29
N ASN A 359 -31.05 -81.68 25.96
CA ASN A 359 -32.19 -80.90 26.48
C ASN A 359 -31.93 -80.27 27.85
N VAL A 360 -32.41 -79.02 27.96
CA VAL A 360 -33.01 -78.40 29.16
C VAL A 360 -31.97 -77.98 30.21
N GLU A 361 -31.98 -76.79 30.80
CA GLU A 361 -32.80 -75.57 30.77
C GLU A 361 -32.20 -74.68 31.90
N ILE A 362 -32.71 -73.45 32.05
CA ILE A 362 -32.90 -72.78 33.36
C ILE A 362 -31.63 -72.19 34.04
N THR A 363 -31.43 -70.85 34.12
CA THR A 363 -32.02 -69.87 35.09
C THR A 363 -30.85 -69.37 35.94
N GLU A 364 -30.64 -68.13 36.36
CA GLU A 364 -31.38 -66.88 36.46
C GLU A 364 -30.37 -65.81 36.96
N VAL A 365 -30.76 -64.52 36.91
CA VAL A 365 -30.59 -63.51 37.98
C VAL A 365 -29.15 -63.33 38.54
N PHE A 366 -28.41 -62.25 38.24
CA PHE A 366 -28.65 -60.83 38.47
C PHE A 366 -27.75 -59.99 37.55
#